data_AF-A0A645FVQ4-F1
#
_entry.id   AF-A0A645FVQ4-F1
#
_cell.length_a   1.000
_cell.length_b   1.000
_cell.length_c   1.000
_cell.angle_alpha   90.00
_cell.angle_beta   90.00
_cell.angle_gamma   90.00
#
_symmetry.space_group_name_H-M   'P 1'
#
loop_
_entity.id
_entity.type
_entity.pdbx_description
1 polymer ?
#
loop_
_entity_poly.entity_id
_entity_poly.type
_entity_poly.pdbx_seq_one_letter_code
_entity_poly.pdbx_strand_id
1 'polypeptide(L)' 'MVVGSSLAIFPTVVFPAFTADQLAIAGLSFWGALMMSVLLFIVGTVASWLFSKVEEKYPREEMF' A
#
# COMPACT_ATOMS: atom_id res chain seq x y z
N MET A 1 14.43 4.81 7.29
CA MET A 1 14.85 4.24 5.99
C MET A 1 13.69 3.88 5.03
N VAL A 2 12.43 3.72 5.48
CA VAL A 2 11.32 3.30 4.59
C VAL A 2 10.78 4.43 3.69
N VAL A 3 10.73 5.66 4.21
CA VAL A 3 10.19 6.83 3.48
C VAL A 3 10.96 7.10 2.17
N GLY A 4 12.28 6.92 2.17
CA GLY A 4 13.11 7.05 0.96
C GLY A 4 12.79 6.02 -0.11
N SER A 5 12.52 4.77 0.29
CA SER A 5 12.10 3.70 -0.63
C SER A 5 10.72 3.98 -1.22
N SER A 6 9.76 4.42 -0.40
CA SER A 6 8.41 4.76 -0.87
C SER A 6 8.43 5.94 -1.84
N LEU A 7 9.26 6.96 -1.59
CA LEU A 7 9.43 8.12 -2.47
C LEU A 7 10.04 7.75 -3.83
N ALA A 8 10.90 6.72 -3.90
CA ALA A 8 11.47 6.25 -5.16
C ALA A 8 10.49 5.39 -5.97
N ILE A 9 9.68 4.54 -5.31
CA ILE A 9 8.74 3.62 -5.97
C ILE A 9 7.53 4.35 -6.55
N PHE A 10 7.06 5.41 -5.88
CA PHE A 10 5.85 6.12 -6.31
C PHE A 10 5.94 6.70 -7.75
N PRO A 11 6.99 7.45 -8.13
CA PRO A 11 7.13 7.96 -9.49
C PRO A 11 7.57 6.90 -10.51
N THR A 12 8.28 5.87 -10.09
CA THR A 12 8.89 4.88 -11.02
C THR A 12 8.00 3.68 -11.30
N VAL A 13 7.08 3.33 -10.39
CA VAL A 13 6.23 2.15 -10.51
C VAL A 13 4.75 2.53 -10.43
N VAL A 14 4.35 3.32 -9.42
CA VAL A 14 2.92 3.61 -9.18
C VAL A 14 2.36 4.52 -10.27
N PHE A 15 2.99 5.65 -10.54
CA PHE A 15 2.55 6.57 -11.61
C PHE A 15 2.46 5.92 -13.00
N PRO A 16 3.51 5.24 -13.51
CA PRO A 16 3.45 4.61 -14.82
C PRO A 16 2.44 3.46 -14.89
N ALA A 17 2.14 2.78 -13.78
CA ALA A 17 1.10 1.74 -13.75
C ALA A 17 -0.31 2.29 -14.04
N PHE A 18 -0.57 3.58 -13.81
CA PHE A 18 -1.85 4.23 -14.13
C PHE A 18 -1.92 4.83 -15.53
N THR A 19 -0.90 4.61 -16.38
CA THR A 19 -0.93 5.06 -17.78
C THR A 19 -1.90 4.23 -18.63
N ALA A 20 -2.48 4.85 -19.66
CA ALA A 20 -3.47 4.21 -20.51
C ALA A 20 -2.95 2.92 -21.18
N ASP A 21 -1.71 2.91 -21.66
CA ASP A 21 -1.08 1.74 -22.26
C ASP A 21 -0.94 0.58 -21.27
N GLN A 22 -0.43 0.84 -20.06
CA GLN A 22 -0.25 -0.20 -19.04
C GLN A 22 -1.59 -0.76 -18.55
N LEU A 23 -2.59 0.10 -18.42
CA LEU A 23 -3.92 -0.33 -18.02
C LEU A 23 -4.63 -1.13 -19.11
N ALA A 24 -4.43 -0.76 -20.38
CA ALA A 24 -4.96 -1.50 -21.52
C ALA A 24 -4.32 -2.90 -21.62
N ILE A 25 -3.01 -3.02 -21.38
CA ILE A 25 -2.32 -4.33 -21.31
C ILE A 25 -2.91 -5.19 -20.18
N ALA A 26 -3.19 -4.58 -19.04
CA ALA A 26 -3.77 -5.27 -17.89
C ALA A 26 -5.29 -5.53 -18.02
N GLY A 27 -5.94 -5.02 -19.08
CA GLY A 27 -7.40 -5.11 -19.26
C GLY A 27 -8.20 -4.37 -18.19
N LEU A 28 -7.59 -3.39 -17.52
CA LEU A 28 -8.19 -2.63 -16.42
C LEU A 28 -8.61 -1.23 -16.87
N SER A 29 -9.71 -0.73 -16.30
CA SER A 29 -10.14 0.65 -16.48
C SER A 29 -9.49 1.55 -15.43
N PHE A 30 -9.23 2.83 -15.78
CA PHE A 30 -8.57 3.78 -14.87
C PHE A 30 -9.28 3.91 -13.53
N TRP A 31 -10.59 4.12 -13.60
CA TRP A 31 -11.43 4.21 -12.42
C TRP A 31 -11.50 2.90 -11.63
N GLY A 32 -11.51 1.75 -12.30
CA GLY A 32 -11.49 0.44 -11.64
C GLY A 32 -10.19 0.21 -10.86
N ALA A 33 -9.05 0.48 -11.49
CA ALA A 33 -7.74 0.39 -10.86
C ALA A 33 -7.62 1.34 -9.66
N LEU A 34 -8.05 2.60 -9.83
CA LEU A 34 -7.99 3.61 -8.77
C LEU A 34 -8.83 3.23 -7.55
N MET A 35 -10.07 2.80 -7.77
CA MET A 35 -10.96 2.34 -6.70
C MET A 35 -10.41 1.14 -5.96
N MET A 36 -9.83 0.17 -6.69
CA MET A 36 -9.19 -1.00 -6.08
C MET A 36 -7.96 -0.61 -5.26
N SER A 37 -7.12 0.31 -5.75
CA SER A 37 -5.96 0.81 -5.00
C SER A 37 -6.37 1.51 -3.71
N VAL A 38 -7.43 2.33 -3.73
CA VAL A 38 -7.96 2.99 -2.53
C VAL A 38 -8.52 1.96 -1.54
N LEU A 39 -9.26 0.96 -2.03
CA LEU A 39 -9.76 -0.14 -1.19
C LEU A 39 -8.62 -0.88 -0.49
N LEU A 40 -7.59 -1.28 -1.23
CA LEU A 40 -6.43 -1.98 -0.66
C LEU A 40 -5.64 -1.10 0.30
N PHE A 41 -5.55 0.21 0.04
CA PHE A 41 -4.94 1.16 0.97
C PHE A 41 -5.68 1.18 2.32
N ILE A 42 -7.02 1.29 2.28
CA ILE A 42 -7.86 1.25 3.49
C ILE A 42 -7.67 -0.08 4.23
N VAL A 43 -7.74 -1.21 3.51
CA VAL A 43 -7.54 -2.55 4.10
C VAL A 43 -6.16 -2.65 4.77
N GLY A 44 -5.10 -2.17 4.11
CA GLY A 44 -3.75 -2.14 4.66
C GLY A 44 -3.65 -1.27 5.92
N THR A 45 -4.27 -0.09 5.92
CA THR A 45 -4.32 0.77 7.11
C THR A 45 -5.04 0.10 8.28
N VAL A 46 -6.20 -0.53 8.03
CA VAL A 46 -6.96 -1.25 9.07
C VAL A 46 -6.16 -2.44 9.60
N ALA A 47 -5.49 -3.20 8.74
CA ALA A 47 -4.65 -4.31 9.14
C ALA A 47 -3.49 -3.84 10.03
N SER A 48 -2.76 -2.79 9.63
CA SER A 48 -1.69 -2.19 10.44
C SER A 48 -2.22 -1.72 11.81
N TRP A 49 -3.39 -1.10 11.85
CA TRP A 49 -4.02 -0.67 13.09
C TRP A 49 -4.39 -1.83 14.01
N LEU A 50 -4.95 -2.92 13.45
CA LEU A 50 -5.24 -4.14 14.21
C LEU A 50 -3.95 -4.76 14.78
N PHE A 51 -2.87 -4.78 14.00
CA PHE A 51 -1.56 -5.23 14.49
C PHE A 51 -1.02 -4.36 15.62
N SER A 52 -1.11 -3.03 15.52
CA SER A 52 -0.72 -2.15 16.63
C SER A 52 -1.49 -2.43 17.92
N LYS A 53 -2.79 -2.77 17.84
CA LYS A 53 -3.58 -3.20 19.01
C LYS A 53 -3.10 -4.51 19.61
N VAL A 54 -2.66 -5.45 18.77
CA VAL A 54 -2.07 -6.71 19.24
C VAL A 54 -0.75 -6.45 19.94
N GLU A 55 0.11 -5.58 19.40
CA GLU A 55 1.39 -5.19 20.02
C GLU A 55 1.19 -4.46 21.36
N GLU A 56 0.16 -3.62 21.49
CA GLU A 56 -0.21 -2.99 22.77
C GLU A 56 -0.66 -4.02 23.82
N LYS A 57 -1.39 -5.05 23.40
CA LYS A 57 -1.91 -6.10 24.30
C LYS A 57 -0.83 -7.11 24.71
N TYR A 58 0.13 -7.35 23.83
CA TYR A 58 1.27 -8.23 24.06
C TYR A 58 2.56 -7.42 23.91
N PRO A 59 2.87 -6.54 24.87
CA PRO A 59 4.09 -5.77 24.83
C PRO A 59 5.27 -6.74 24.79
N ARG A 60 6.20 -6.48 23.87
CA ARG A 60 7.43 -7.27 23.75
C ARG A 60 8.16 -7.20 25.10
N GLU A 61 8.43 -8.35 25.72
CA GLU A 61 9.40 -8.39 26.83
C GLU A 61 10.70 -7.77 26.30
N GLU A 62 11.20 -6.75 27.02
CA GLU A 62 12.49 -6.15 26.72
C GLU A 62 13.54 -7.25 26.86
N MET A 63 13.86 -7.89 25.73
CA MET A 63 15.00 -8.78 25.62
C MET A 63 16.22 -7.90 25.81
N PHE A 64 16.76 -7.95 27.04
CA PHE A 64 17.94 -7.28 27.58
C PHE A 64 18.97 -6.81 26.54
#